data_AF-A0A1C6P4J7-F1
#
_entry.id   AF-A0A1C6P4J7-F1
#
_cell.length_a   1.000
_cell.length_b   1.000
_cell.length_c   1.000
_cell.angle_alpha   90.00
_cell.angle_beta   90.00
_cell.angle_gamma   90.00
#
_symmetry.space_group_name_H-M   'P 1'
#
loop_
_entity.id
_entity.type
_entity.pdbx_description
1 polymer ?
#
loop_
_entity_poly.entity_id
_entity_poly.type
_entity_poly.pdbx_seq_one_letter_code
_entity_poly.pdbx_strand_id
1 'polypeptide(L)'
;MDEDHIDVLVLGLPVSHFRDPSKPAALKKAYTGTIDLDGVRSVVIDKVVVRPQPMGGFYSLNRHIDGINKVIAKYPQSGLKPLADWNQLVDTMTIVTVDPGEYTLDWLLVNRGRPNTDVSGAAADAGRHRVMTTVKEHLESKIGRTIAPSNLNRLNNSLRTGAVFKLDGRAIDMADPEILAAARRAVRDPVGIMMNGIKGAWDIIDTVVMVGGHPAHYAEEIAERMPDMPIYVPKHSVFANVEGLQLIGEGIAKAEALAGAEAA
;
A
#
# COMPACT_ATOMS: atom_id res chain seq x y z
N MET A 1 22.61 0.09 -4.59
CA MET A 1 23.00 0.21 -3.17
C MET A 1 24.26 -0.60 -3.05
N ASP A 2 25.35 0.04 -2.65
CA ASP A 2 26.68 -0.57 -2.60
C ASP A 2 27.15 -0.80 -1.17
N GLU A 3 26.19 -0.90 -0.24
CA GLU A 3 26.47 -1.21 1.15
C GLU A 3 26.77 -2.70 1.30
N ASP A 4 27.90 -3.01 1.93
CA ASP A 4 28.28 -4.39 2.26
C ASP A 4 27.81 -4.79 3.67
N HIS A 5 27.16 -3.87 4.40
CA HIS A 5 26.64 -4.07 5.75
C HIS A 5 25.33 -3.34 5.98
N ILE A 6 24.39 -3.99 6.67
CA ILE A 6 23.06 -3.48 7.04
C ILE A 6 22.81 -3.81 8.52
N ASP A 7 22.75 -2.80 9.37
CA ASP A 7 22.45 -2.99 10.81
C ASP A 7 21.05 -3.60 11.01
N VAL A 8 20.04 -3.07 10.32
CA VAL A 8 18.65 -3.49 10.45
C VAL A 8 17.98 -3.56 9.07
N LEU A 9 17.67 -4.77 8.61
CA LEU A 9 16.82 -5.00 7.45
C LEU A 9 15.35 -5.16 7.90
N VAL A 10 14.46 -4.32 7.38
CA VAL A 10 13.03 -4.43 7.65
C VAL A 10 12.30 -5.00 6.43
N LEU A 11 11.58 -6.10 6.62
CA LEU A 11 10.78 -6.77 5.60
C LEU A 11 9.28 -6.61 5.88
N GLY A 12 8.49 -6.47 4.82
CA GLY A 12 7.03 -6.52 4.88
C GLY A 12 6.51 -7.94 4.59
N LEU A 13 5.43 -8.33 5.26
CA LEU A 13 4.71 -9.57 4.99
C LEU A 13 3.20 -9.32 5.05
N PRO A 14 2.37 -9.84 4.12
CA PRO A 14 0.91 -9.70 4.18
C PRO A 14 0.36 -10.13 5.54
N VAL A 15 -0.66 -9.44 6.07
CA VAL A 15 -1.19 -9.68 7.44
C VAL A 15 -1.60 -11.14 7.63
N SER A 16 -2.21 -11.76 6.61
CA SER A 16 -2.61 -13.17 6.63
C SER A 16 -1.43 -14.12 6.87
N HIS A 17 -0.26 -13.80 6.31
CA HIS A 17 0.97 -14.56 6.50
C HIS A 17 1.69 -14.16 7.79
N PHE A 18 1.63 -12.89 8.18
CA PHE A 18 2.26 -12.40 9.40
C PHE A 18 1.67 -13.01 10.68
N ARG A 19 0.37 -13.37 10.66
CA ARG A 19 -0.31 -14.04 11.78
C ARG A 19 0.22 -15.45 12.08
N ASP A 20 0.82 -16.12 11.11
CA ASP A 20 1.49 -17.41 11.32
C ASP A 20 2.93 -17.14 11.76
N PRO A 21 3.31 -17.37 13.04
CA PRO A 21 4.63 -17.00 13.56
C PRO A 21 5.80 -17.70 12.86
N SER A 22 5.56 -18.84 12.18
CA SER A 22 6.60 -19.56 11.46
C SER A 22 7.10 -18.81 10.23
N LYS A 23 6.24 -18.03 9.56
CA LYS A 23 6.57 -17.28 8.35
C LYS A 23 7.51 -16.09 8.60
N PRO A 24 7.23 -15.15 9.54
CA PRO A 24 8.18 -14.11 9.87
C PRO A 24 9.46 -14.68 10.50
N ALA A 25 9.39 -15.78 11.25
CA ALA A 25 10.59 -16.45 11.77
C ALA A 25 11.48 -17.02 10.65
N ALA A 26 10.89 -17.64 9.63
CA ALA A 26 11.61 -18.14 8.47
C ALA A 26 12.31 -17.00 7.70
N LEU A 27 11.63 -15.87 7.49
CA LEU A 27 12.24 -14.69 6.86
C LEU A 27 13.42 -14.15 7.67
N LYS A 28 13.26 -14.01 9.00
CA LYS A 28 14.37 -13.57 9.85
C LYS A 28 15.58 -14.50 9.73
N LYS A 29 15.35 -15.82 9.81
CA LYS A 29 16.42 -16.81 9.67
C LYS A 29 17.09 -16.75 8.29
N ALA A 30 16.31 -16.55 7.22
CA ALA A 30 16.82 -16.55 5.85
C ALA A 30 17.67 -15.33 5.52
N TYR A 31 17.41 -14.18 6.16
CA TYR A 31 18.03 -12.90 5.81
C TYR A 31 18.97 -12.33 6.87
N THR A 32 19.16 -12.99 8.02
CA THR A 32 20.16 -12.58 9.03
C THR A 32 21.49 -13.26 8.77
N GLY A 33 22.60 -12.51 8.90
CA GLY A 33 23.96 -12.97 8.67
C GLY A 33 24.50 -12.54 7.31
N THR A 34 25.47 -13.28 6.79
CA THR A 34 26.07 -13.01 5.47
C THR A 34 25.19 -13.57 4.36
N ILE A 35 24.70 -12.69 3.49
CA ILE A 35 23.88 -13.03 2.34
C ILE A 35 24.71 -12.88 1.07
N ASP A 36 24.90 -13.98 0.36
CA ASP A 36 25.50 -13.98 -0.98
C ASP A 36 24.51 -13.41 -1.99
N LEU A 37 24.96 -12.45 -2.80
CA LEU A 37 24.13 -11.78 -3.79
C LEU A 37 24.29 -12.40 -5.18
N ASP A 38 25.53 -12.71 -5.57
CA ASP A 38 25.87 -13.16 -6.93
C ASP A 38 27.16 -14.02 -7.00
N GLY A 39 27.64 -14.52 -5.87
CA GLY A 39 28.89 -15.29 -5.76
C GLY A 39 30.17 -14.45 -5.75
N VAL A 40 30.05 -13.12 -5.95
CA VAL A 40 31.17 -12.17 -5.89
C VAL A 40 30.97 -11.19 -4.75
N ARG A 41 29.74 -10.72 -4.56
CA ARG A 41 29.35 -9.79 -3.50
C ARG A 41 28.55 -10.48 -2.42
N SER A 42 28.80 -10.09 -1.19
CA SER A 42 27.97 -10.47 -0.05
C SER A 42 27.65 -9.25 0.79
N VAL A 43 26.49 -9.26 1.42
CA VAL A 43 26.06 -8.25 2.39
C VAL A 43 25.90 -8.89 3.76
N VAL A 44 26.41 -8.25 4.80
CA VAL A 44 26.19 -8.68 6.19
C VAL A 44 24.96 -7.98 6.74
N ILE A 45 24.02 -8.74 7.30
CA ILE A 45 22.78 -8.20 7.87
C ILE A 45 22.69 -8.61 9.34
N ASP A 46 22.86 -7.67 10.26
CA ASP A 46 22.94 -7.98 11.69
C ASP A 46 21.58 -8.38 12.26
N LYS A 47 20.52 -7.67 11.82
CA LYS A 47 19.18 -7.86 12.34
C LYS A 47 18.13 -7.79 11.26
N VAL A 48 17.16 -8.70 11.32
CA VAL A 48 15.98 -8.68 10.46
C VAL A 48 14.72 -8.47 11.28
N VAL A 49 13.90 -7.52 10.87
CA VAL A 49 12.60 -7.21 11.47
C VAL A 49 11.52 -7.40 10.42
N VAL A 50 10.52 -8.22 10.73
CA VAL A 50 9.38 -8.45 9.82
C VAL A 50 8.17 -7.72 10.35
N ARG A 51 7.47 -7.00 9.47
CA ARG A 51 6.31 -6.17 9.77
C ARG A 51 5.10 -6.57 8.93
N PRO A 52 3.87 -6.48 9.46
CA PRO A 52 2.67 -6.71 8.67
C PRO A 52 2.53 -5.61 7.61
N GLN A 53 2.12 -5.96 6.39
CA GLN A 53 1.76 -4.98 5.36
C GLN A 53 0.31 -4.50 5.55
N PRO A 54 -0.02 -3.23 5.27
CA PRO A 54 0.88 -2.14 4.86
C PRO A 54 1.40 -1.27 6.02
N MET A 55 2.01 -1.83 7.07
CA MET A 55 2.49 -1.02 8.20
C MET A 55 3.57 -0.01 7.81
N GLY A 56 4.42 -0.31 6.82
CA GLY A 56 5.31 0.71 6.26
C GLY A 56 4.53 1.89 5.68
N GLY A 57 3.42 1.63 4.98
CA GLY A 57 2.52 2.67 4.50
C GLY A 57 2.03 3.60 5.62
N PHE A 58 1.65 3.05 6.77
CA PHE A 58 1.27 3.83 7.95
C PHE A 58 2.43 4.68 8.49
N TYR A 59 3.63 4.12 8.68
CA TYR A 59 4.78 4.87 9.19
C TYR A 59 5.28 5.96 8.23
N SER A 60 5.05 5.81 6.93
CA SER A 60 5.36 6.85 5.95
C SER A 60 4.58 8.15 6.19
N LEU A 61 3.45 8.09 6.89
CA LEU A 61 2.60 9.25 7.17
C LEU A 61 3.30 10.33 8.00
N ASN A 62 4.38 9.99 8.72
CA ASN A 62 5.26 10.96 9.35
C ASN A 62 5.73 12.06 8.36
N ARG A 63 5.92 11.72 7.08
CA ARG A 63 6.30 12.66 6.01
C ARG A 63 5.12 13.34 5.31
N HIS A 64 3.90 13.04 5.71
CA HIS A 64 2.68 13.40 4.98
C HIS A 64 1.66 14.20 5.79
N ILE A 65 2.00 14.66 6.99
CA ILE A 65 1.12 15.45 7.87
C ILE A 65 0.46 16.63 7.13
N ASP A 66 1.24 17.41 6.36
CA ASP A 66 0.70 18.52 5.56
C ASP A 66 -0.31 18.06 4.50
N GLY A 67 -0.06 16.90 3.88
CA GLY A 67 -0.94 16.31 2.88
C GLY A 67 -2.26 15.86 3.49
N ILE A 68 -2.20 15.21 4.66
CA ILE A 68 -3.36 14.78 5.42
C ILE A 68 -4.17 16.00 5.86
N ASN A 69 -3.53 17.05 6.38
CA ASN A 69 -4.20 18.28 6.80
C ASN A 69 -4.94 18.98 5.65
N LYS A 70 -4.38 18.96 4.43
CA LYS A 70 -5.05 19.47 3.22
C LYS A 70 -6.29 18.66 2.86
N VAL A 71 -6.31 17.36 3.17
CA VAL A 71 -7.52 16.53 3.00
C VAL A 71 -8.51 16.85 4.11
N ILE A 72 -8.11 16.83 5.38
CA ILE A 72 -8.98 17.17 6.53
C ILE A 72 -9.73 18.49 6.31
N ALA A 73 -9.05 19.52 5.81
CA ALA A 73 -9.65 20.83 5.54
C ALA A 73 -10.82 20.80 4.53
N LYS A 74 -10.90 19.77 3.68
CA LYS A 74 -12.01 19.56 2.72
C LYS A 74 -13.23 18.89 3.34
N TYR A 75 -13.12 18.37 4.57
CA TYR A 75 -14.17 17.64 5.28
C TYR A 75 -14.48 18.31 6.62
N PRO A 76 -14.96 19.57 6.65
CA PRO A 76 -15.24 20.29 7.89
C PRO A 76 -16.26 19.58 8.80
N GLN A 77 -17.18 18.81 8.21
CA GLN A 77 -18.18 18.00 8.91
C GLN A 77 -17.57 16.85 9.73
N SER A 78 -16.34 16.44 9.43
CA SER A 78 -15.65 15.39 10.20
C SER A 78 -15.28 15.82 11.63
N GLY A 79 -15.23 17.14 11.90
CA GLY A 79 -14.78 17.68 13.17
C GLY A 79 -13.28 17.49 13.46
N LEU A 80 -12.53 16.91 12.52
CA LEU A 80 -11.08 16.74 12.64
C LEU A 80 -10.37 18.08 12.58
N LYS A 81 -9.35 18.21 13.43
CA LYS A 81 -8.46 19.38 13.46
C LYS A 81 -7.17 19.06 12.71
N PRO A 82 -6.50 20.07 12.14
CA PRO A 82 -5.16 19.89 11.60
C PRO A 82 -4.22 19.30 12.64
N LEU A 83 -3.45 18.30 12.23
CA LEU A 83 -2.43 17.63 13.00
C LEU A 83 -1.14 18.47 12.99
N ALA A 84 -0.51 18.64 14.14
CA ALA A 84 0.75 19.35 14.30
C ALA A 84 1.94 18.51 13.81
N ASP A 85 1.95 17.23 14.15
CA ASP A 85 3.04 16.32 13.85
C ASP A 85 2.60 14.84 13.88
N TRP A 86 3.58 13.95 13.70
CA TRP A 86 3.42 12.51 13.80
C TRP A 86 2.94 12.03 15.17
N ASN A 87 3.41 12.65 16.26
CA ASN A 87 3.02 12.24 17.62
C ASN A 87 1.52 12.48 17.83
N GLN A 88 1.02 13.65 17.43
CA GLN A 88 -0.42 13.91 17.49
C GLN A 88 -1.20 12.92 16.62
N LEU A 89 -0.72 12.61 15.41
CA LEU A 89 -1.36 11.60 14.55
C LEU A 89 -1.50 10.27 15.27
N VAL A 90 -0.41 9.74 15.84
CA VAL A 90 -0.44 8.43 16.52
C VAL A 90 -1.15 8.48 17.86
N ASP A 91 -1.26 9.63 18.54
CA ASP A 91 -1.95 9.71 19.82
C ASP A 91 -3.47 9.85 19.68
N THR A 92 -3.95 10.44 18.56
CA THR A 92 -5.36 10.80 18.42
C THR A 92 -6.11 10.02 17.36
N MET A 93 -5.46 9.65 16.24
CA MET A 93 -6.15 9.19 15.04
C MET A 93 -6.39 7.67 15.01
N THR A 94 -7.52 7.26 14.44
CA THR A 94 -7.78 5.92 13.93
C THR A 94 -7.73 5.93 12.41
N ILE A 95 -6.75 5.23 11.85
CA ILE A 95 -6.44 5.26 10.42
C ILE A 95 -6.54 3.86 9.83
N VAL A 96 -7.19 3.75 8.67
CA VAL A 96 -7.03 2.56 7.81
C VAL A 96 -6.07 2.87 6.69
N THR A 97 -4.96 2.15 6.65
CA THR A 97 -4.03 2.16 5.51
C THR A 97 -4.41 1.04 4.56
N VAL A 98 -4.64 1.36 3.28
CA VAL A 98 -5.05 0.43 2.23
C VAL A 98 -3.97 0.39 1.14
N ASP A 99 -3.49 -0.81 0.81
CA ASP A 99 -2.42 -1.05 -0.16
C ASP A 99 -2.91 -1.97 -1.29
N PRO A 100 -3.39 -1.40 -2.40
CA PRO A 100 -3.61 -2.14 -3.63
C PRO A 100 -2.25 -2.45 -4.31
N GLY A 101 -1.82 -3.70 -4.13
CA GLY A 101 -0.65 -4.28 -4.78
C GLY A 101 -0.96 -4.83 -6.18
N GLU A 102 -0.04 -5.62 -6.71
CA GLU A 102 -0.23 -6.27 -8.02
C GLU A 102 -1.34 -7.34 -7.97
N TYR A 103 -1.32 -8.20 -6.95
CA TYR A 103 -2.26 -9.33 -6.83
C TYR A 103 -3.21 -9.23 -5.64
N THR A 104 -2.85 -8.47 -4.61
CA THR A 104 -3.60 -8.37 -3.36
C THR A 104 -4.09 -6.96 -3.09
N LEU A 105 -5.11 -6.87 -2.25
CA LEU A 105 -5.52 -5.65 -1.57
C LEU A 105 -5.32 -5.88 -0.07
N ASP A 106 -4.33 -5.23 0.52
CA ASP A 106 -4.01 -5.34 1.94
C ASP A 106 -4.56 -4.12 2.69
N TRP A 107 -5.04 -4.33 3.92
CA TRP A 107 -5.48 -3.22 4.78
C TRP A 107 -5.02 -3.41 6.22
N LEU A 108 -4.64 -2.29 6.84
CA LEU A 108 -4.21 -2.22 8.23
C LEU A 108 -4.98 -1.11 8.95
N LEU A 109 -5.72 -1.49 9.98
CA LEU A 109 -6.32 -0.54 10.91
C LEU A 109 -5.33 -0.25 12.04
N VAL A 110 -5.05 1.02 12.29
CA VAL A 110 -4.24 1.49 13.41
C VAL A 110 -5.08 2.46 14.22
N ASN A 111 -5.35 2.10 15.48
CA ASN A 111 -6.09 2.95 16.42
C ASN A 111 -5.08 3.54 17.41
N ARG A 112 -4.88 4.86 17.36
CA ARG A 112 -3.96 5.59 18.23
C ARG A 112 -2.59 4.92 18.32
N GLY A 113 -1.96 4.77 17.15
CA GLY A 113 -0.63 4.19 17.00
C GLY A 113 -0.55 2.67 17.24
N ARG A 114 -1.66 2.02 17.62
CA ARG A 114 -1.71 0.57 17.89
C ARG A 114 -2.38 -0.17 16.73
N PRO A 115 -1.65 -1.03 16.00
CA PRO A 115 -2.25 -1.87 14.97
C PRO A 115 -3.30 -2.81 15.56
N ASN A 116 -4.49 -2.84 14.96
CA ASN A 116 -5.52 -3.82 15.28
C ASN A 116 -5.50 -4.93 14.23
N THR A 117 -4.78 -6.01 14.54
CA THR A 117 -4.62 -7.11 13.60
C THR A 117 -5.91 -7.89 13.38
N ASP A 118 -6.93 -7.84 14.25
CA ASP A 118 -8.14 -8.68 14.15
C ASP A 118 -9.14 -8.20 13.09
N VAL A 119 -9.05 -6.93 12.73
CA VAL A 119 -9.84 -6.25 11.69
C VAL A 119 -8.98 -5.83 10.49
N SER A 120 -7.69 -6.14 10.53
CA SER A 120 -6.76 -5.99 9.41
C SER A 120 -6.69 -7.29 8.59
N GLY A 121 -6.30 -7.20 7.32
CA GLY A 121 -6.32 -8.36 6.45
C GLY A 121 -5.81 -8.11 5.05
N ALA A 122 -6.04 -9.09 4.19
CA ALA A 122 -5.69 -9.06 2.79
C ALA A 122 -6.73 -9.81 1.98
N ALA A 123 -7.05 -9.32 0.79
CA ALA A 123 -7.83 -10.03 -0.21
C ALA A 123 -6.88 -10.52 -1.32
N ALA A 124 -6.97 -11.79 -1.68
CA ALA A 124 -6.30 -12.35 -2.85
C ALA A 124 -7.11 -12.06 -4.12
N ASP A 125 -6.45 -12.08 -5.28
CA ASP A 125 -7.06 -11.70 -6.56
C ASP A 125 -7.85 -10.38 -6.47
N ALA A 126 -7.22 -9.39 -5.88
CA ALA A 126 -7.85 -8.13 -5.51
C ALA A 126 -7.02 -6.90 -5.87
N GLY A 127 -5.85 -7.11 -6.47
CA GLY A 127 -4.92 -6.06 -6.89
C GLY A 127 -5.08 -5.62 -8.34
N ARG A 128 -4.06 -4.94 -8.85
CA ARG A 128 -4.01 -4.39 -10.22
C ARG A 128 -4.17 -5.43 -11.32
N HIS A 129 -3.67 -6.64 -11.13
CA HIS A 129 -3.78 -7.73 -12.10
C HIS A 129 -5.24 -7.96 -12.51
N ARG A 130 -6.16 -7.94 -11.53
CA ARG A 130 -7.60 -8.08 -11.76
C ARG A 130 -8.14 -6.92 -12.62
N VAL A 131 -7.80 -5.69 -12.28
CA VAL A 131 -8.19 -4.49 -13.06
C VAL A 131 -7.70 -4.60 -14.50
N MET A 132 -6.44 -4.99 -14.68
CA MET A 132 -5.80 -5.17 -15.98
C MET A 132 -6.53 -6.24 -16.80
N THR A 133 -6.81 -7.39 -16.22
CA THR A 133 -7.55 -8.48 -16.87
C THR A 133 -8.96 -8.05 -17.28
N THR A 134 -9.73 -7.41 -16.40
CA THR A 134 -11.08 -6.94 -16.72
C THR A 134 -11.08 -5.88 -17.82
N VAL A 135 -10.13 -4.93 -17.80
CA VAL A 135 -10.01 -3.91 -18.86
C VAL A 135 -9.60 -4.56 -20.18
N LYS A 136 -8.66 -5.52 -20.16
CA LYS A 136 -8.27 -6.27 -21.35
C LYS A 136 -9.47 -6.99 -21.96
N GLU A 137 -10.23 -7.74 -21.18
CA GLU A 137 -11.41 -8.47 -21.65
C GLU A 137 -12.47 -7.53 -22.24
N HIS A 138 -12.69 -6.39 -21.59
CA HIS A 138 -13.58 -5.36 -22.12
C HIS A 138 -13.12 -4.85 -23.49
N LEU A 139 -11.83 -4.53 -23.64
CA LEU A 139 -11.27 -4.09 -24.92
C LEU A 139 -11.32 -5.19 -25.99
N GLU A 140 -11.00 -6.43 -25.64
CA GLU A 140 -11.05 -7.57 -26.56
C GLU A 140 -12.45 -7.80 -27.11
N SER A 141 -13.48 -7.66 -26.26
CA SER A 141 -14.88 -7.77 -26.68
C SER A 141 -15.29 -6.69 -27.69
N LYS A 142 -14.79 -5.46 -27.51
CA LYS A 142 -15.06 -4.33 -28.42
C LYS A 142 -14.30 -4.43 -29.75
N ILE A 143 -13.06 -4.90 -29.71
CA ILE A 143 -12.19 -4.97 -30.89
C ILE A 143 -12.45 -6.26 -31.68
N GLY A 144 -13.06 -7.27 -31.05
CA GLY A 144 -13.40 -8.55 -31.68
C GLY A 144 -12.21 -9.51 -31.82
N ARG A 145 -11.14 -9.30 -31.05
CA ARG A 145 -9.94 -10.17 -31.05
C ARG A 145 -9.21 -10.10 -29.72
N THR A 146 -8.33 -11.07 -29.50
CA THR A 146 -7.43 -11.08 -28.34
C THR A 146 -6.29 -10.06 -28.48
N ILE A 147 -5.92 -9.42 -27.37
CA ILE A 147 -4.74 -8.57 -27.24
C ILE A 147 -3.55 -9.48 -26.94
N ALA A 148 -2.53 -9.43 -27.80
CA ALA A 148 -1.33 -10.25 -27.66
C ALA A 148 -0.58 -9.94 -26.34
N PRO A 149 0.05 -10.94 -25.69
CA PRO A 149 0.81 -10.74 -24.45
C PRO A 149 1.87 -9.64 -24.52
N SER A 150 2.50 -9.45 -25.68
CA SER A 150 3.49 -8.40 -25.93
C SER A 150 2.95 -6.97 -25.76
N ASN A 151 1.63 -6.78 -25.80
CA ASN A 151 0.99 -5.48 -25.61
C ASN A 151 0.54 -5.22 -24.17
N LEU A 152 0.61 -6.21 -23.26
CA LEU A 152 0.08 -6.05 -21.91
C LEU A 152 0.81 -4.98 -21.10
N ASN A 153 2.14 -4.90 -21.22
CA ASN A 153 2.91 -3.84 -20.56
C ASN A 153 2.52 -2.44 -21.05
N ARG A 154 2.27 -2.30 -22.36
CA ARG A 154 1.84 -1.02 -22.95
C ARG A 154 0.42 -0.65 -22.50
N LEU A 155 -0.50 -1.61 -22.55
CA LEU A 155 -1.87 -1.41 -22.06
C LEU A 155 -1.89 -1.04 -20.56
N ASN A 156 -1.11 -1.76 -19.76
CA ASN A 156 -0.96 -1.49 -18.34
C ASN A 156 -0.45 -0.07 -18.08
N ASN A 157 0.59 0.37 -18.80
CA ASN A 157 1.12 1.71 -18.66
C ASN A 157 0.14 2.80 -19.15
N SER A 158 -0.54 2.56 -20.26
CA SER A 158 -1.59 3.46 -20.78
C SER A 158 -2.73 3.60 -19.79
N LEU A 159 -3.22 2.50 -19.21
CA LEU A 159 -4.25 2.53 -18.16
C LEU A 159 -3.77 3.30 -16.92
N ARG A 160 -2.51 3.12 -16.51
CA ARG A 160 -1.92 3.82 -15.35
C ARG A 160 -1.82 5.33 -15.56
N THR A 161 -1.44 5.75 -16.75
CA THR A 161 -1.08 7.15 -17.04
C THR A 161 -2.23 7.94 -17.67
N GLY A 162 -3.31 7.27 -18.06
CA GLY A 162 -4.34 7.83 -18.93
C GLY A 162 -3.86 8.07 -20.36
N ALA A 163 -2.63 7.66 -20.71
CA ALA A 163 -2.10 7.85 -22.05
C ALA A 163 -2.82 6.94 -23.05
N VAL A 164 -2.95 7.44 -24.29
CA VAL A 164 -3.55 6.69 -25.40
C VAL A 164 -2.88 5.33 -25.57
N PHE A 165 -3.67 4.27 -25.63
CA PHE A 165 -3.22 2.93 -25.97
C PHE A 165 -3.34 2.72 -27.48
N LYS A 166 -2.21 2.55 -28.18
CA LYS A 166 -2.20 2.30 -29.63
C LYS A 166 -2.21 0.80 -29.94
N LEU A 167 -3.23 0.33 -30.63
CA LEU A 167 -3.35 -1.07 -31.08
C LEU A 167 -3.87 -1.11 -32.53
N ASP A 168 -3.16 -1.81 -33.43
CA ASP A 168 -3.50 -1.93 -34.86
C ASP A 168 -3.77 -0.58 -35.57
N GLY A 169 -2.94 0.42 -35.27
CA GLY A 169 -3.14 1.78 -35.81
C GLY A 169 -4.31 2.54 -35.21
N ARG A 170 -5.11 1.93 -34.34
CA ARG A 170 -6.18 2.62 -33.59
C ARG A 170 -5.61 3.26 -32.33
N ALA A 171 -6.00 4.51 -32.08
CA ALA A 171 -5.78 5.20 -30.83
C ALA A 171 -6.97 4.92 -29.90
N ILE A 172 -6.73 4.21 -28.81
CA ILE A 172 -7.73 3.94 -27.78
C ILE A 172 -7.50 4.94 -26.64
N ASP A 173 -8.50 5.78 -26.37
CA ASP A 173 -8.47 6.70 -25.24
C ASP A 173 -8.72 5.91 -23.96
N MET A 174 -7.74 5.88 -23.05
CA MET A 174 -7.88 5.17 -21.77
C MET A 174 -8.75 5.91 -20.76
N ALA A 175 -9.09 7.18 -21.03
CA ALA A 175 -10.05 7.95 -20.25
C ALA A 175 -11.50 7.73 -20.71
N ASP A 176 -11.75 6.87 -21.70
CA ASP A 176 -13.09 6.50 -22.14
C ASP A 176 -13.94 6.01 -20.95
N PRO A 177 -15.14 6.59 -20.72
CA PRO A 177 -15.98 6.24 -19.59
C PRO A 177 -16.32 4.75 -19.47
N GLU A 178 -16.43 4.02 -20.57
CA GLU A 178 -16.71 2.58 -20.55
C GLU A 178 -15.50 1.76 -20.09
N ILE A 179 -14.28 2.19 -20.47
CA ILE A 179 -13.03 1.57 -19.99
C ILE A 179 -12.86 1.86 -18.49
N LEU A 180 -13.09 3.11 -18.07
CA LEU A 180 -13.05 3.47 -16.65
C LEU A 180 -14.12 2.73 -15.84
N ALA A 181 -15.31 2.53 -16.40
CA ALA A 181 -16.35 1.70 -15.77
C ALA A 181 -15.96 0.22 -15.68
N ALA A 182 -15.24 -0.33 -16.66
CA ALA A 182 -14.67 -1.69 -16.56
C ALA A 182 -13.63 -1.77 -15.43
N ALA A 183 -12.73 -0.79 -15.33
CA ALA A 183 -11.75 -0.72 -14.27
C ALA A 183 -12.40 -0.59 -12.88
N ARG A 184 -13.42 0.28 -12.73
CA ARG A 184 -14.18 0.43 -11.48
C ARG A 184 -14.93 -0.85 -11.08
N ARG A 185 -15.54 -1.55 -12.04
CA ARG A 185 -16.19 -2.86 -11.75
C ARG A 185 -15.22 -3.87 -11.16
N ALA A 186 -13.97 -3.87 -11.61
CA ALA A 186 -12.95 -4.80 -11.12
C ALA A 186 -12.59 -4.59 -9.64
N VAL A 187 -12.75 -3.37 -9.10
CA VAL A 187 -12.39 -3.03 -7.71
C VAL A 187 -13.56 -3.10 -6.72
N ARG A 188 -14.81 -3.17 -7.20
CA ARG A 188 -16.02 -3.21 -6.35
C ARG A 188 -16.00 -4.36 -5.34
N ASP A 189 -15.73 -5.58 -5.81
CA ASP A 189 -15.69 -6.76 -4.94
C ASP A 189 -14.50 -6.71 -3.98
N PRO A 190 -13.25 -6.41 -4.42
CA PRO A 190 -12.13 -6.14 -3.51
C PRO A 190 -12.44 -5.16 -2.38
N VAL A 191 -13.03 -4.00 -2.70
CA VAL A 191 -13.41 -3.00 -1.70
C VAL A 191 -14.50 -3.56 -0.77
N GLY A 192 -15.46 -4.32 -1.29
CA GLY A 192 -16.47 -5.01 -0.47
C GLY A 192 -15.86 -6.00 0.53
N ILE A 193 -14.88 -6.80 0.10
CA ILE A 193 -14.15 -7.75 0.98
C ILE A 193 -13.43 -6.99 2.10
N MET A 194 -12.72 -5.91 1.77
CA MET A 194 -12.04 -5.07 2.75
C MET A 194 -13.03 -4.45 3.74
N MET A 195 -14.14 -3.88 3.26
CA MET A 195 -15.15 -3.27 4.11
C MET A 195 -15.74 -4.27 5.11
N ASN A 196 -16.05 -5.48 4.66
CA ASN A 196 -16.50 -6.57 5.54
C ASN A 196 -15.39 -7.01 6.51
N GLY A 197 -14.14 -7.04 6.04
CA GLY A 197 -12.96 -7.42 6.83
C GLY A 197 -12.65 -6.49 7.99
N ILE A 198 -13.03 -5.21 7.89
CA ILE A 198 -12.92 -4.21 8.96
C ILE A 198 -14.01 -4.39 10.05
N LYS A 199 -14.98 -5.28 9.84
CA LYS A 199 -15.95 -5.77 10.85
C LYS A 199 -16.69 -4.65 11.60
N GLY A 200 -17.14 -3.62 10.87
CA GLY A 200 -17.91 -2.52 11.45
C GLY A 200 -17.07 -1.47 12.20
N ALA A 201 -15.75 -1.60 12.27
CA ALA A 201 -14.89 -0.55 12.85
C ALA A 201 -14.85 0.75 12.02
N TRP A 202 -15.60 0.83 10.91
CA TRP A 202 -15.81 2.04 10.11
C TRP A 202 -16.34 3.23 10.89
N ASP A 203 -17.16 2.98 11.93
CA ASP A 203 -17.77 4.04 12.75
C ASP A 203 -16.75 4.85 13.57
N ILE A 204 -15.54 4.33 13.77
CA ILE A 204 -14.49 4.97 14.58
C ILE A 204 -13.28 5.41 13.75
N ILE A 205 -13.31 5.23 12.43
CA ILE A 205 -12.18 5.59 11.55
C ILE A 205 -12.24 7.08 11.25
N ASP A 206 -11.14 7.78 11.49
CA ASP A 206 -11.03 9.22 11.23
C ASP A 206 -10.63 9.49 9.77
N THR A 207 -9.78 8.63 9.18
CA THR A 207 -9.32 8.80 7.80
C THR A 207 -8.86 7.48 7.19
N VAL A 208 -9.01 7.40 5.87
CA VAL A 208 -8.43 6.33 5.05
C VAL A 208 -7.19 6.88 4.32
N VAL A 209 -6.12 6.09 4.32
CA VAL A 209 -4.89 6.38 3.59
C VAL A 209 -4.68 5.31 2.53
N MET A 210 -4.56 5.73 1.28
CA MET A 210 -4.32 4.84 0.16
C MET A 210 -2.84 4.88 -0.23
N VAL A 211 -2.14 3.77 -0.04
CA VAL A 211 -0.75 3.59 -0.49
C VAL A 211 -0.71 2.70 -1.74
N GLY A 212 0.46 2.17 -2.10
CA GLY A 212 0.57 1.22 -3.19
C GLY A 212 0.63 1.86 -4.57
N GLY A 213 0.76 1.02 -5.59
CA GLY A 213 1.10 1.46 -6.95
C GLY A 213 -0.02 2.23 -7.66
N HIS A 214 -1.28 1.83 -7.44
CA HIS A 214 -2.41 2.29 -8.24
C HIS A 214 -3.70 2.46 -7.42
N PRO A 215 -3.69 3.36 -6.43
CA PRO A 215 -4.81 3.49 -5.49
C PRO A 215 -6.06 4.16 -6.06
N ALA A 216 -5.98 4.87 -7.18
CA ALA A 216 -7.02 5.80 -7.63
C ALA A 216 -8.41 5.16 -7.74
N HIS A 217 -8.56 4.04 -8.46
CA HIS A 217 -9.88 3.39 -8.60
C HIS A 217 -10.43 2.87 -7.27
N TYR A 218 -9.56 2.39 -6.37
CA TYR A 218 -9.97 1.95 -5.04
C TYR A 218 -10.40 3.13 -4.18
N ALA A 219 -9.67 4.25 -4.25
CA ALA A 219 -10.00 5.48 -3.53
C ALA A 219 -11.34 6.06 -3.98
N GLU A 220 -11.60 6.08 -5.30
CA GLU A 220 -12.89 6.49 -5.88
C GLU A 220 -14.03 5.60 -5.38
N GLU A 221 -13.88 4.27 -5.44
CA GLU A 221 -14.90 3.33 -4.97
C GLU A 221 -15.17 3.45 -3.46
N ILE A 222 -14.15 3.70 -2.64
CA ILE A 222 -14.32 3.97 -1.20
C ILE A 222 -15.04 5.31 -0.99
N ALA A 223 -14.67 6.35 -1.73
CA ALA A 223 -15.30 7.68 -1.65
C ALA A 223 -16.79 7.63 -2.03
N GLU A 224 -17.15 6.86 -3.05
CA GLU A 224 -18.56 6.66 -3.46
C GLU A 224 -19.39 6.02 -2.34
N ARG A 225 -18.80 5.09 -1.57
CA ARG A 225 -19.49 4.41 -0.45
C ARG A 225 -19.45 5.20 0.86
N MET A 226 -18.46 6.06 1.04
CA MET A 226 -18.21 6.83 2.25
C MET A 226 -17.90 8.31 1.91
N PRO A 227 -18.90 9.09 1.46
CA PRO A 227 -18.69 10.43 0.92
C PRO A 227 -18.13 11.43 1.94
N ASP A 228 -18.34 11.19 3.23
CA ASP A 228 -17.86 12.04 4.33
C ASP A 228 -16.51 11.61 4.91
N MET A 229 -15.94 10.49 4.44
CA MET A 229 -14.66 9.98 4.92
C MET A 229 -13.50 10.75 4.27
N PRO A 230 -12.59 11.37 5.05
CA PRO A 230 -11.36 11.90 4.51
C PRO A 230 -10.46 10.79 3.95
N ILE A 231 -10.16 10.84 2.65
CA ILE A 231 -9.28 9.88 1.97
C ILE A 231 -8.02 10.59 1.48
N TYR A 232 -6.86 10.19 2.01
CA TYR A 232 -5.56 10.71 1.60
C TYR A 232 -4.81 9.72 0.70
N VAL A 233 -4.31 10.23 -0.43
CA VAL A 233 -3.46 9.48 -1.36
C VAL A 233 -2.13 10.23 -1.51
N PRO A 234 -1.00 9.69 -1.02
CA PRO A 234 0.30 10.30 -1.22
C PRO A 234 0.67 10.36 -2.71
N LYS A 235 1.33 11.44 -3.15
CA LYS A 235 1.77 11.62 -4.56
C LYS A 235 2.64 10.46 -5.07
N HIS A 236 3.45 9.88 -4.18
CA HIS A 236 4.34 8.76 -4.47
C HIS A 236 3.93 7.51 -3.69
N SER A 237 2.63 7.22 -3.66
CA SER A 237 2.02 6.11 -2.90
C SER A 237 2.71 4.75 -3.10
N VAL A 238 3.27 4.50 -4.28
CA VAL A 238 4.00 3.26 -4.62
C VAL A 238 5.22 3.01 -3.73
N PHE A 239 5.86 4.07 -3.24
CA PHE A 239 7.04 3.98 -2.37
C PHE A 239 6.71 4.04 -0.89
N ALA A 240 5.49 4.42 -0.52
CA ALA A 240 5.09 4.67 0.88
C ALA A 240 5.41 3.47 1.80
N ASN A 241 5.16 2.24 1.35
CA ASN A 241 5.46 1.06 2.16
C ASN A 241 6.97 0.93 2.44
N VAL A 242 7.81 1.01 1.40
CA VAL A 242 9.27 0.93 1.55
C VAL A 242 9.81 2.10 2.37
N GLU A 243 9.31 3.33 2.14
CA GLU A 243 9.73 4.51 2.91
C GLU A 243 9.45 4.36 4.39
N GLY A 244 8.28 3.85 4.79
CA GLY A 244 8.01 3.64 6.20
C GLY A 244 8.75 2.44 6.80
N LEU A 245 9.01 1.38 6.03
CA LEU A 245 9.89 0.30 6.49
C LEU A 245 11.31 0.81 6.75
N GLN A 246 11.81 1.73 5.91
CA GLN A 246 13.08 2.42 6.13
C GLN A 246 13.06 3.24 7.43
N LEU A 247 12.00 4.04 7.66
CA LEU A 247 11.85 4.81 8.91
C LEU A 247 11.83 3.91 10.16
N ILE A 248 11.19 2.75 10.07
CA ILE A 248 11.19 1.75 11.17
C ILE A 248 12.61 1.23 11.41
N GLY A 249 13.34 0.89 10.35
CA GLY A 249 14.72 0.38 10.45
C GLY A 249 15.65 1.39 11.11
N GLU A 250 15.63 2.64 10.63
CA GLU A 250 16.42 3.74 11.19
C GLU A 250 16.08 4.00 12.66
N GLY A 251 14.79 3.93 13.03
CA GLY A 251 14.35 4.11 14.41
C GLY A 251 14.90 3.02 15.35
N ILE A 252 14.91 1.76 14.88
CA ILE A 252 15.46 0.63 15.64
C ILE A 252 16.97 0.76 15.79
N ALA A 253 17.69 1.03 14.68
CA ALA A 253 19.14 1.17 14.70
C ALA A 253 19.60 2.30 15.64
N LYS A 254 18.91 3.45 15.62
CA LYS A 254 19.18 4.57 16.53
C LYS A 254 18.95 4.20 17.99
N ALA A 255 17.86 3.51 18.30
CA ALA A 255 17.55 3.10 19.67
C ALA A 255 18.59 2.10 20.22
N GLU A 256 19.07 1.18 19.39
CA GLU A 256 20.11 0.21 19.79
C GLU A 256 21.48 0.86 19.96
N ALA A 257 21.83 1.81 19.09
CA ALA A 257 23.07 2.59 19.23
C ALA A 257 23.10 3.40 20.54
N LEU A 258 21.98 4.01 20.92
CA LEU A 258 21.85 4.74 22.19
C LEU A 258 21.99 3.80 23.39
N ALA A 259 21.30 2.65 23.37
CA ALA A 259 21.38 1.67 24.46
C ALA A 259 22.78 1.06 24.61
N GLY A 260 23.49 0.84 23.49
CA GLY A 260 24.88 0.36 23.49
C GLY A 260 25.85 1.39 24.06
N ALA A 261 25.64 2.69 23.81
CA ALA A 261 26.45 3.77 24.35
C ALA A 261 26.24 3.99 25.85
N GLU A 262 25.04 3.75 26.38
CA GLU A 262 24.76 3.82 27.83
C GLU A 262 25.32 2.63 28.62
N ALA A 263 25.59 1.50 27.94
CA ALA A 263 26.12 0.28 28.55
C ALA A 263 27.67 0.17 28.51
N ALA A 264 28.35 1.08 27.81
CA ALA A 264 29.81 1.14 27.64
C ALA A 264 30.46 2.17 28.57
#